data_AF-A0A7J9HST3-F1
#
_entry.id   AF-A0A7J9HST3-F1
#
_cell.length_a   1.000
_cell.length_b   1.000
_cell.length_c   1.000
_cell.angle_alpha   90.00
_cell.angle_beta   90.00
_cell.angle_gamma   90.00
#
_symmetry.space_group_name_H-M   'P 1'
#
loop_
_entity.id
_entity.type
_entity.pdbx_description
1 polymer ?
#
loop_
_entity_poly.entity_id
_entity_poly.type
_entity_poly.pdbx_seq_one_letter_code
_entity_poly.pdbx_strand_id
1 'polypeptide(L)' 'MNPLISATSVITAGLAVGLASIGLGVGQGTAVGQAVEGIVRQPEAEGKI' A
#
# COMPACT_ATOMS: atom_id res chain seq x y z
N MET A 1 30.82 -6.16 -6.84
CA MET A 1 29.47 -6.39 -7.40
C MET A 1 29.51 -6.05 -8.88
N ASN A 2 28.89 -6.86 -9.74
CA ASN A 2 28.90 -6.61 -11.18
C ASN A 2 28.02 -5.38 -11.50
N PRO A 3 28.51 -4.33 -12.16
CA PRO A 3 27.77 -3.07 -12.33
C PRO A 3 26.44 -3.24 -13.08
N LEU A 4 26.36 -4.21 -14.00
CA LEU A 4 25.10 -4.57 -14.67
C LEU A 4 24.05 -5.11 -13.69
N ILE A 5 24.45 -5.91 -12.71
CA ILE A 5 23.53 -6.48 -11.72
C ILE A 5 22.97 -5.36 -10.84
N SER A 6 23.83 -4.43 -10.40
CA SER A 6 23.40 -3.26 -9.61
C SER A 6 22.45 -2.35 -10.40
N ALA A 7 22.75 -2.05 -11.66
CA ALA A 7 21.90 -1.22 -12.50
C ALA A 7 20.53 -1.86 -12.76
N THR A 8 20.49 -3.15 -13.11
CA THR A 8 19.23 -3.86 -13.32
C THR A 8 18.44 -3.99 -12.01
N SER A 9 19.11 -4.23 -10.88
CA SER A 9 18.46 -4.40 -9.58
C SER A 9 17.64 -3.16 -9.18
N VAL A 10 18.20 -1.96 -9.32
CA VAL A 10 17.47 -0.72 -8.94
C VAL A 10 16.30 -0.43 -9.88
N ILE A 11 16.44 -0.74 -11.18
CA ILE A 11 15.36 -0.57 -12.16
C ILE A 11 14.22 -1.55 -11.88
N THR A 12 14.54 -2.83 -11.67
CA THR A 12 13.54 -3.86 -11.37
C THR A 12 12.86 -3.59 -10.04
N ALA A 13 13.60 -3.14 -9.02
CA ALA A 13 13.02 -2.77 -7.72
C ALA A 13 12.04 -1.59 -7.86
N GLY A 14 12.43 -0.52 -8.55
CA GLY A 14 11.55 0.62 -8.79
C GLY A 14 10.27 0.25 -9.56
N LEU A 15 10.40 -0.55 -10.60
CA LEU A 15 9.27 -1.03 -11.38
C LEU A 15 8.33 -1.93 -10.55
N ALA A 16 8.89 -2.88 -9.81
CA ALA A 16 8.10 -3.79 -8.98
C ALA A 16 7.32 -3.04 -7.90
N VAL A 17 7.98 -2.10 -7.20
CA VAL A 17 7.34 -1.29 -6.16
C VAL A 17 6.27 -0.36 -6.75
N GLY A 18 6.57 0.32 -7.86
CA GLY A 18 5.62 1.22 -8.52
C GLY A 18 4.36 0.51 -9.05
N LEU A 19 4.51 -0.72 -9.55
CA LEU A 19 3.34 -1.52 -9.96
C LEU A 19 2.58 -2.06 -8.74
N ALA A 20 3.28 -2.51 -7.70
CA ALA A 20 2.66 -3.00 -6.46
C ALA A 20 1.86 -1.90 -5.74
N SER A 21 2.28 -0.65 -5.82
CA SER A 21 1.59 0.47 -5.15
C SER A 21 0.18 0.72 -5.68
N ILE A 22 -0.13 0.31 -6.91
CA ILE A 22 -1.48 0.46 -7.49
C ILE A 22 -2.49 -0.41 -6.72
N GLY A 23 -2.16 -1.69 -6.54
CA GLY A 23 -3.01 -2.62 -5.79
C GLY A 23 -3.11 -2.24 -4.31
N LEU A 24 -1.99 -1.82 -3.72
CA LEU A 24 -1.97 -1.31 -2.34
C LEU A 24 -2.86 -0.08 -2.17
N GLY A 25 -2.77 0.91 -3.07
CA GLY A 25 -3.58 2.13 -2.99
C GLY A 25 -5.08 1.84 -3.03
N VAL A 26 -5.53 0.98 -3.94
CA VAL A 26 -6.96 0.60 -4.05
C VAL A 26 -7.42 -0.20 -2.84
N GLY A 27 -6.63 -1.21 -2.43
CA GLY A 27 -6.99 -2.09 -1.31
C GLY A 27 -6.99 -1.35 0.02
N GLN A 28 -5.92 -0.61 0.33
CA GLN A 28 -5.82 0.17 1.55
C GLN A 28 -6.85 1.31 1.58
N GLY A 29 -7.04 2.02 0.46
CA GLY A 29 -8.06 3.09 0.39
C GLY A 29 -9.46 2.57 0.67
N THR A 30 -9.82 1.41 0.11
CA THR A 30 -11.11 0.76 0.37
C THR A 30 -11.24 0.32 1.84
N ALA A 31 -10.22 -0.34 2.38
CA ALA A 31 -10.22 -0.80 3.77
C ALA A 31 -10.35 0.37 4.76
N VAL A 32 -9.59 1.44 4.55
CA VAL A 32 -9.68 2.67 5.37
C VAL A 32 -11.04 3.33 5.21
N GLY A 33 -11.58 3.42 3.99
CA GLY A 33 -12.91 3.97 3.76
C GLY A 33 -13.99 3.23 4.54
N GLN A 34 -13.94 1.90 4.54
CA GLN A 34 -14.87 1.07 5.32
C GLN A 34 -14.64 1.19 6.83
N ALA A 35 -13.38 1.29 7.28
CA ALA A 35 -13.07 1.54 8.67
C ALA A 35 -13.65 2.88 9.14
N VAL A 36 -13.46 3.96 8.39
CA VAL A 36 -14.03 5.28 8.69
C VAL A 36 -15.56 5.24 8.70
N GLU A 37 -16.18 4.59 7.72
CA GLU A 37 -17.64 4.43 7.69
C GLU A 37 -18.16 3.65 8.92
N GLY A 38 -17.41 2.64 9.36
CA GLY A 38 -17.65 1.90 10.59
C GLY A 38 -17.53 2.76 11.85
N ILE A 39 -16.46 3.56 11.97
CA ILE A 39 -16.25 4.50 13.09
C ILE A 39 -17.36 5.53 13.15
N VAL A 40 -17.79 6.08 12.01
CA VAL A 40 -18.89 7.05 11.96
C VAL A 40 -20.20 6.44 12.46
N ARG A 41 -20.47 5.17 12.14
CA ARG A 41 -21.66 4.45 12.65
C ARG A 41 -21.52 4.05 14.12
N GLN A 42 -20.31 3.74 14.57
CA GLN A 42 -19.99 3.27 15.91
C GLN A 42 -18.71 3.96 16.41
N PRO A 43 -18.82 5.16 17.01
CA PRO A 43 -17.65 5.91 17.47
C PRO A 43 -16.83 5.15 18.52
N GLU A 44 -17.44 4.26 19.29
CA GLU A 44 -16.74 3.43 20.29
C GLU A 44 -15.84 2.35 19.68
N ALA A 45 -15.90 2.17 18.36
CA ALA A 45 -14.99 1.32 17.60
C ALA A 45 -13.69 2.04 17.22
N GLU A 46 -13.62 3.37 17.37
CA GLU A 46 -12.41 4.15 17.12
C GLU A 46 -11.22 3.58 17.91
N GLY A 47 -10.09 3.35 17.23
CA GLY A 47 -8.87 2.78 17.82
C GLY A 47 -8.90 1.27 18.09
N LYS A 48 -10.02 0.57 17.80
CA LYS A 48 -10.10 -0.90 17.83
C LYS A 48 -9.97 -1.55 16.44
N ILE A 49 -10.16 -0.76 15.39
CA ILE A 49 -10.03 -1.12 13.97
C ILE A 49 -8.88 -0.36 13.30
#